data_AF-A0A0F9HPD4-F1
#
_entry.id   AF-A0A0F9HPD4-F1
#
_cell.length_a   1.000
_cell.length_b   1.000
_cell.length_c   1.000
_cell.angle_alpha   90.00
_cell.angle_beta   90.00
_cell.angle_gamma   90.00
#
_symmetry.space_group_name_H-M   'P 1'
#
loop_
_entity.id
_entity.type
_entity.pdbx_description
1 polymer ?
#
loop_
_entity_poly.entity_id
_entity_poly.type
_entity_poly.pdbx_seq_one_letter_code
_entity_poly.pdbx_strand_id
1 'polypeptide(L)'
;PIAYNRNIVIMSYLRGKELIYIKTLKNPEKIFNKIIKQLKVIYQKGNMIHGDLGEFNIVLDEKGQILIIDWLQWVSKDHPNAVSLLTRDITNICNFFKKKYNVQSNINEILDLFNKK
;
A
#
# COMPACT_ATOMS: atom_id res chain seq x y z
N PRO A 1 16.68 -4.35 -3.09
CA PRO A 1 17.03 -4.70 -4.49
C PRO A 1 18.36 -5.45 -4.50
N ILE A 2 18.56 -6.40 -5.42
CA ILE A 2 19.80 -7.19 -5.52
C ILE A 2 20.69 -6.63 -6.62
N ALA A 3 20.13 -6.33 -7.79
CA ALA A 3 20.86 -5.74 -8.93
C ALA A 3 19.90 -4.99 -9.86
N TYR A 4 20.45 -4.15 -10.74
CA TYR A 4 19.70 -3.56 -11.85
C TYR A 4 20.58 -3.49 -13.10
N ASN A 5 19.99 -3.65 -14.28
CA ASN A 5 20.65 -3.44 -15.57
C ASN A 5 19.62 -2.93 -16.58
N ARG A 6 19.83 -1.71 -17.11
CA ARG A 6 18.87 -1.03 -18.01
C ARG A 6 17.46 -1.02 -17.40
N ASN A 7 16.50 -1.70 -18.03
CA ASN A 7 15.10 -1.82 -17.61
C ASN A 7 14.82 -3.07 -16.76
N ILE A 8 15.85 -3.79 -16.31
CA ILE A 8 15.73 -5.00 -15.49
C ILE A 8 16.11 -4.68 -14.05
N VAL A 9 15.22 -5.00 -13.11
CA VAL A 9 15.48 -4.93 -11.66
C VAL A 9 15.37 -6.33 -11.07
N ILE A 10 16.44 -6.79 -10.42
CA ILE A 10 16.44 -8.03 -9.65
C ILE A 10 16.13 -7.67 -8.20
N MET A 11 15.11 -8.31 -7.63
CA MET A 11 14.68 -8.11 -6.25
C MET A 11 14.50 -9.43 -5.53
N SER A 12 14.43 -9.38 -4.20
CA SER A 12 14.08 -10.53 -3.38
C SER A 12 12.70 -11.03 -3.76
N TYR A 13 12.58 -12.34 -4.01
CA TYR A 13 11.29 -12.95 -4.29
C TYR A 13 10.50 -13.16 -3.00
N LEU A 14 9.32 -12.54 -2.90
CA LEU A 14 8.34 -12.87 -1.87
C LEU A 14 7.41 -13.96 -2.40
N ARG A 15 7.40 -15.14 -1.75
CA ARG A 15 6.44 -16.22 -2.03
C ARG A 15 5.04 -15.83 -1.52
N GLY A 16 4.34 -15.02 -2.30
CA GLY A 16 3.00 -14.55 -1.98
C GLY A 16 2.12 -14.42 -3.22
N LYS A 17 0.89 -13.96 -3.01
CA LYS A 17 -0.06 -13.62 -4.07
C LYS A 17 -0.46 -12.17 -3.97
N GLU A 18 -0.74 -11.54 -5.10
CA GLU A 18 -1.36 -10.22 -5.12
C GLU A 18 -2.72 -10.27 -4.42
N LEU A 19 -3.04 -9.20 -3.70
CA LEU A 19 -4.20 -9.12 -2.82
C LEU A 19 -5.52 -9.28 -3.59
N ILE A 20 -5.56 -8.82 -4.85
CA ILE A 20 -6.70 -9.02 -5.75
C ILE A 20 -7.08 -10.50 -5.89
N TYR A 21 -6.10 -11.41 -5.99
CA TYR A 21 -6.33 -12.83 -6.25
C TYR A 21 -6.64 -13.65 -4.99
N ILE A 22 -6.52 -13.04 -3.81
CA ILE A 22 -6.80 -13.71 -2.54
C ILE A 22 -8.30 -13.69 -2.27
N LYS A 23 -8.96 -14.85 -2.37
CA LYS A 23 -10.42 -14.96 -2.19
C LYS A 23 -10.85 -14.64 -0.75
N THR A 24 -10.18 -15.23 0.24
CA THR A 24 -10.51 -15.09 1.66
C THR A 24 -9.27 -14.77 2.47
N LEU A 25 -9.42 -13.84 3.42
CA LEU A 25 -8.39 -13.49 4.40
C LEU A 25 -8.85 -13.96 5.77
N LYS A 26 -7.95 -14.59 6.53
CA LYS A 26 -8.26 -15.08 7.89
C LYS A 26 -8.59 -13.93 8.86
N ASN A 27 -7.93 -12.78 8.71
CA ASN A 27 -8.20 -11.58 9.49
C ASN A 27 -7.99 -10.33 8.61
N PRO A 28 -9.03 -9.93 7.84
CA PRO A 28 -8.94 -8.81 6.91
C PRO A 28 -8.55 -7.48 7.59
N GLU A 29 -9.12 -7.19 8.76
CA GLU A 29 -8.83 -5.96 9.52
C GLU A 29 -7.36 -5.86 9.93
N LYS A 30 -6.77 -6.96 10.40
CA LYS A 30 -5.35 -7.01 10.76
C LYS A 30 -4.45 -6.72 9.54
N ILE A 31 -4.80 -7.27 8.38
CA ILE A 31 -4.04 -7.03 7.14
C ILE A 31 -4.21 -5.59 6.67
N PHE A 32 -5.44 -5.07 6.67
CA PHE A 32 -5.73 -3.68 6.36
C PHE A 32 -4.90 -2.73 7.23
N ASN A 33 -4.94 -2.90 8.55
CA ASN A 33 -4.18 -2.08 9.49
C ASN A 33 -2.66 -2.17 9.26
N LYS A 34 -2.17 -3.35 8.88
CA LYS A 34 -0.74 -3.55 8.54
C LYS A 34 -0.38 -2.80 7.25
N ILE A 35 -1.24 -2.80 6.23
CA ILE A 35 -1.06 -2.02 4.99
C ILE A 35 -1.02 -0.53 5.33
N ILE A 36 -2.03 0.00 6.03
CA ILE A 36 -2.10 1.42 6.41
C ILE A 36 -0.87 1.84 7.22
N LYS A 37 -0.43 1.01 8.18
CA LYS A 37 0.80 1.27 8.95
C LYS A 37 2.04 1.32 8.06
N GLN A 38 2.15 0.40 7.09
CA GLN A 38 3.27 0.38 6.15
C GLN A 38 3.28 1.62 5.27
N LEU A 39 2.11 2.04 4.76
CA LEU A 39 1.95 3.28 4.01
C LEU A 39 2.34 4.51 4.83
N LYS A 40 1.94 4.56 6.11
CA LYS A 40 2.35 5.63 7.02
C LYS A 40 3.87 5.69 7.17
N VAL A 41 4.55 4.55 7.30
CA VAL A 41 6.01 4.48 7.38
C VAL A 41 6.66 4.99 6.08
N ILE A 42 6.16 4.53 4.92
CA ILE A 42 6.69 4.93 3.61
C ILE A 42 6.49 6.43 3.37
N TYR A 43 5.32 6.94 3.73
CA TYR A 43 5.05 8.37 3.75
C TYR A 43 6.04 9.02 4.73
N GLN A 44 5.84 8.91 6.04
CA GLN A 44 6.54 9.70 7.04
C GLN A 44 8.07 9.57 6.99
N LYS A 45 8.61 8.35 6.89
CA LYS A 45 10.06 8.10 6.91
C LYS A 45 10.69 8.03 5.53
N GLY A 46 9.96 7.50 4.54
CA GLY A 46 10.48 7.35 3.17
C GLY A 46 10.33 8.61 2.32
N ASN A 47 9.51 9.57 2.72
CA ASN A 47 9.13 10.74 1.92
C ASN A 47 8.49 10.38 0.56
N MET A 48 7.79 9.25 0.51
CA MET A 48 7.25 8.70 -0.75
C MET A 48 5.74 8.49 -0.66
N ILE A 49 5.08 8.72 -1.78
CA ILE A 49 3.69 8.36 -2.04
C ILE A 49 3.70 7.47 -3.27
N HIS A 50 2.93 6.37 -3.26
CA HIS A 50 2.96 5.42 -4.36
C HIS A 50 2.38 6.02 -5.65
N GLY A 51 1.29 6.78 -5.54
CA GLY A 51 0.74 7.51 -6.67
C GLY A 51 0.07 6.62 -7.72
N ASP A 52 -0.24 5.36 -7.37
CA ASP A 52 -1.17 4.47 -8.09
C ASP A 52 -1.44 3.19 -7.28
N LEU A 53 -1.65 3.34 -5.97
CA LEU A 53 -1.78 2.17 -5.10
C LEU A 53 -3.15 1.51 -5.26
N GLY A 54 -3.15 0.18 -5.39
CA GLY A 54 -4.33 -0.66 -5.40
C GLY A 54 -4.01 -2.10 -5.00
N GLU A 55 -5.03 -2.97 -5.03
CA GLU A 55 -4.96 -4.38 -4.64
C GLU A 55 -4.09 -5.26 -5.56
N PHE A 56 -3.76 -4.79 -6.76
CA PHE A 56 -2.84 -5.44 -7.68
C PHE A 56 -1.37 -5.23 -7.26
N ASN A 57 -1.08 -4.13 -6.58
CA ASN A 57 0.28 -3.70 -6.25
C ASN A 57 0.70 -4.10 -4.83
N ILE A 58 -0.09 -4.97 -4.19
CA ILE A 58 0.13 -5.45 -2.83
C ILE A 58 0.22 -6.98 -2.87
N VAL A 59 1.40 -7.50 -2.57
CA VAL A 59 1.65 -8.95 -2.44
C VAL A 59 1.57 -9.35 -0.97
N LEU A 60 0.83 -10.40 -0.69
CA LEU A 60 0.69 -10.99 0.65
C LEU A 60 1.19 -12.43 0.65
N ASP A 61 2.08 -12.77 1.59
CA ASP A 61 2.50 -14.15 1.82
C ASP A 61 1.59 -14.89 2.81
N GLU A 62 1.75 -16.20 2.92
CA GLU A 62 0.97 -17.05 3.83
C GLU A 62 1.19 -16.71 5.31
N LYS A 63 2.30 -16.04 5.66
CA LYS A 63 2.63 -15.59 7.00
C LYS A 63 2.05 -14.21 7.31
N GLY A 64 1.35 -13.59 6.36
CA GLY A 64 0.77 -12.26 6.48
C GLY A 64 1.78 -11.13 6.30
N GLN A 65 2.94 -11.38 5.69
CA GLN A 65 3.88 -10.34 5.26
C GLN A 65 3.39 -9.66 4.01
N ILE A 66 3.51 -8.34 3.99
CA ILE A 66 3.05 -7.48 2.92
C ILE A 66 4.26 -6.90 2.22
N LEU A 67 4.23 -6.93 0.89
CA LEU A 67 5.14 -6.22 0.02
C LEU A 67 4.33 -5.34 -0.92
N ILE A 68 4.66 -4.05 -0.96
CA ILE A 68 4.12 -3.09 -1.92
C ILE A 68 5.11 -3.00 -3.07
N ILE A 69 4.64 -3.27 -4.29
CA ILE A 69 5.44 -3.31 -5.51
C ILE A 69 4.97 -2.23 -6.49
N ASP A 70 5.61 -2.18 -7.66
CA ASP A 70 5.25 -1.29 -8.78
C ASP A 70 5.25 0.22 -8.45
N TRP A 71 6.44 0.71 -8.08
CA TRP A 71 6.66 2.10 -7.69
C TRP A 71 6.89 3.06 -8.86
N LEU A 72 6.49 2.72 -10.10
CA LEU A 72 6.82 3.54 -11.28
C LEU A 72 6.24 4.96 -11.23
N GLN A 73 5.09 5.14 -10.58
CA GLN A 73 4.37 6.41 -10.48
C GLN A 73 4.58 7.13 -9.14
N TRP A 74 5.61 6.74 -8.38
CA TRP A 74 5.83 7.34 -7.06
C TRP A 74 6.17 8.82 -7.15
N VAL A 75 5.74 9.58 -6.14
CA VAL A 75 6.10 10.99 -5.98
C VAL A 75 6.62 11.27 -4.57
N SER A 76 7.37 12.37 -4.43
CA SER A 76 7.73 12.93 -3.12
C SER A 76 6.50 13.56 -2.43
N LYS A 77 6.54 13.69 -1.11
CA LYS A 77 5.54 14.51 -0.38
C LYS A 77 5.55 15.98 -0.74
N ASP A 78 6.68 16.48 -1.24
CA ASP A 78 6.83 17.88 -1.64
C ASP A 78 6.20 18.15 -3.02
N HIS A 79 5.69 17.11 -3.68
CA HIS A 79 5.00 17.25 -4.96
C HIS A 79 3.72 18.09 -4.80
N PRO A 80 3.40 19.00 -5.73
CA PRO A 80 2.20 19.86 -5.64
C PRO A 80 0.89 19.09 -5.40
N ASN A 81 0.80 17.88 -5.96
CA ASN A 81 -0.37 17.00 -5.84
C ASN A 81 -0.22 15.89 -4.78
N ALA A 82 0.73 16.00 -3.85
CA ALA A 82 1.01 14.95 -2.87
C ALA A 82 -0.23 14.57 -2.04
N VAL A 83 -0.98 15.56 -1.56
CA VAL A 83 -2.17 15.33 -0.71
C VAL A 83 -3.26 14.56 -1.48
N SER A 84 -3.53 14.95 -2.74
CA SER A 84 -4.56 14.29 -3.54
C SER A 84 -4.14 12.87 -3.94
N LEU A 85 -2.87 12.65 -4.26
CA LEU A 85 -2.34 11.32 -4.58
C LEU A 85 -2.38 10.36 -3.38
N LEU A 86 -1.95 10.82 -2.20
CA LEU A 86 -2.05 10.05 -0.96
C LEU A 86 -3.51 9.72 -0.62
N THR A 87 -4.41 10.70 -0.75
CA THR A 87 -5.84 10.51 -0.51
C THR A 87 -6.42 9.45 -1.42
N ARG A 88 -6.05 9.47 -2.71
CA ARG A 88 -6.50 8.45 -3.67
C ARG A 88 -5.97 7.07 -3.31
N ASP A 89 -4.68 6.93 -3.01
CA ASP A 89 -4.06 5.66 -2.62
C ASP A 89 -4.77 5.05 -1.38
N ILE A 90 -5.01 5.85 -0.34
CA ILE A 90 -5.73 5.40 0.87
C ILE A 90 -7.17 5.04 0.54
N THR A 91 -7.86 5.86 -0.25
CA THR A 91 -9.26 5.63 -0.65
C THR A 91 -9.42 4.32 -1.41
N ASN A 92 -8.50 4.02 -2.33
CA ASN A 92 -8.50 2.76 -3.09
C ASN A 92 -8.42 1.55 -2.15
N ILE A 93 -7.51 1.57 -1.18
CA ILE A 93 -7.35 0.49 -0.21
C ILE A 93 -8.59 0.36 0.68
N CYS A 94 -9.11 1.46 1.22
CA CYS A 94 -10.34 1.47 2.03
C CYS A 94 -11.53 0.88 1.24
N ASN A 95 -11.73 1.32 -0.01
CA ASN A 95 -12.82 0.85 -0.86
C ASN A 95 -12.69 -0.64 -1.18
N PHE A 96 -11.49 -1.11 -1.50
CA PHE A 96 -11.23 -2.52 -1.76
C PHE A 96 -11.57 -3.39 -0.55
N PHE A 97 -11.08 -3.02 0.64
CA PHE A 97 -11.32 -3.78 1.87
C PHE A 97 -12.77 -3.74 2.33
N LYS A 98 -13.45 -2.60 2.15
CA LYS A 98 -14.89 -2.48 2.39
C LYS A 98 -15.69 -3.39 1.45
N LYS A 99 -15.42 -3.33 0.14
CA LYS A 99 -16.17 -4.08 -0.88
C LYS A 99 -15.95 -5.59 -0.77
N LYS A 100 -14.71 -6.03 -0.54
CA LYS A 100 -14.35 -7.45 -0.60
C LYS A 100 -14.45 -8.17 0.74
N TYR A 101 -14.20 -7.46 1.85
CA TYR A 101 -14.10 -8.07 3.17
C TYR A 101 -14.98 -7.40 4.23
N ASN A 102 -15.81 -6.43 3.86
CA ASN A 102 -16.70 -5.66 4.75
C ASN A 102 -15.96 -4.94 5.91
N VAL A 103 -14.67 -4.63 5.73
CA VAL A 103 -13.91 -3.85 6.71
C VAL A 103 -14.34 -2.39 6.61
N GLN A 104 -14.84 -1.84 7.71
CA GLN A 104 -15.21 -0.43 7.79
C GLN A 104 -13.99 0.40 8.18
N SER A 105 -13.85 1.57 7.57
CA SER A 105 -12.74 2.48 7.81
C SER A 105 -13.16 3.92 7.51
N ASN A 106 -12.70 4.87 8.32
CA ASN A 106 -12.90 6.29 8.08
C ASN A 106 -11.65 6.88 7.39
N ILE A 107 -11.80 7.31 6.14
CA ILE A 107 -10.69 7.83 5.33
C ILE A 107 -10.10 9.09 5.97
N ASN A 108 -10.92 9.97 6.53
CA ASN A 108 -10.46 11.22 7.14
C ASN A 108 -9.63 10.94 8.39
N GLU A 109 -10.10 10.04 9.26
CA GLU A 109 -9.33 9.62 10.44
C GLU A 109 -7.98 9.01 10.05
N ILE A 110 -7.95 8.18 9.00
CA ILE A 110 -6.71 7.60 8.51
C ILE A 110 -5.76 8.68 8.01
N LEU A 111 -6.24 9.64 7.21
CA LEU A 111 -5.42 10.74 6.71
C LEU A 111 -4.83 11.58 7.86
N ASP A 112 -5.61 11.84 8.91
CA ASP A 112 -5.13 12.55 10.10
C ASP A 112 -3.97 11.83 10.79
N LEU A 113 -3.96 10.49 10.78
CA LEU A 113 -2.85 9.72 11.33
C LEU A 113 -1.55 9.90 10.55
N PHE A 114 -1.59 10.29 9.28
CA PHE A 114 -0.40 10.51 8.44
C PHE A 114 0.23 11.88 8.72
N ASN A 115 -0.59 12.86 9.10
CA ASN A 115 -0.16 14.22 9.46
C ASN A 115 0.39 14.30 10.89
N LYS A 116 -0.03 13.41 11.79
CA LYS A 116 0.49 13.32 13.16
C LYS A 116 1.87 12.63 13.19
N LYS A 117 2.90 13.38 13.57
CA LYS A 117 4.27 12.87 13.82
C LYS A 117 4.29 11.86 14.95
#